data_AF-A0A0H1R318-F1
#
_entry.id   AF-A0A0H1R318-F1
#
_cell.length_a   1.000
_cell.length_b   1.000
_cell.length_c   1.000
_cell.angle_alpha   90.00
_cell.angle_beta   90.00
_cell.angle_gamma   90.00
#
_symmetry.space_group_name_H-M   'P 1'
#
loop_
_entity.id
_entity.type
_entity.pdbx_description
1 polymer ?
#
loop_
_entity_poly.entity_id
_entity_poly.type
_entity_poly.pdbx_seq_one_letter_code
_entity_poly.pdbx_strand_id
1 'polypeptide(L)'
;MTDKSFEETIRERIAAVELVAESIAGQGRDTDLHDLRVLLINIMSLLMRDPGVEAAVDDLYAAAKAIERDAAIGVHPVPRNVRCLRTALTRFSERVPMVAGLSEPDDARRFRGLEAAYAVQLERTAEATAEADVEEAADARSAA
;
A
#
# COMPACT_ATOMS: atom_id res chain seq x y z
N MET A 1 21.96 3.36 -21.97
CA MET A 1 21.14 3.36 -20.75
C MET A 1 19.71 3.42 -21.22
N THR A 2 18.88 2.45 -20.87
CA THR A 2 17.44 2.50 -21.13
C THR A 2 16.85 3.57 -20.22
N ASP A 3 16.16 4.55 -20.80
CA ASP A 3 15.39 5.51 -20.01
C ASP A 3 14.31 4.73 -19.25
N LYS A 4 14.33 4.86 -17.93
CA LYS A 4 13.34 4.23 -17.07
C LYS A 4 12.03 4.99 -17.21
N SER A 5 10.93 4.25 -17.16
CA SER A 5 9.62 4.89 -17.08
C SER A 5 9.47 5.69 -15.78
N PHE A 6 8.55 6.64 -15.78
CA PHE A 6 8.19 7.40 -14.57
C PHE A 6 7.72 6.47 -13.45
N GLU A 7 6.91 5.46 -13.78
CA GLU A 7 6.38 4.45 -12.87
C GLU A 7 7.50 3.65 -12.19
N GLU A 8 8.46 3.14 -12.97
CA GLU A 8 9.63 2.44 -12.43
C GLU A 8 10.46 3.35 -11.52
N THR A 9 10.65 4.61 -11.93
CA THR A 9 11.39 5.59 -11.15
C THR A 9 10.74 5.83 -9.79
N ILE A 10 9.41 6.02 -9.73
CA ILE A 10 8.70 6.22 -8.45
C ILE A 10 8.81 4.97 -7.57
N ARG A 11 8.61 3.77 -8.12
CA ARG A 11 8.73 2.52 -7.35
C ARG A 11 10.13 2.33 -6.78
N GLU A 12 11.17 2.58 -7.57
CA GLU A 12 12.56 2.50 -7.10
C GLU A 12 12.85 3.50 -5.98
N ARG A 13 12.29 4.72 -6.07
CA ARG A 13 12.48 5.74 -5.04
C ARG A 13 11.76 5.37 -3.74
N ILE A 14 10.55 4.82 -3.81
CA ILE A 14 9.84 4.29 -2.64
C ILE A 14 10.64 3.16 -2.00
N ALA A 15 11.11 2.18 -2.79
CA ALA A 15 11.92 1.07 -2.29
C ALA A 15 13.22 1.55 -1.63
N ALA A 16 13.87 2.58 -2.19
CA ALA A 16 15.05 3.20 -1.57
C ALA A 16 14.73 3.85 -0.21
N VAL A 17 13.59 4.55 -0.11
CA VAL A 17 13.12 5.13 1.16
C VAL A 17 12.85 4.04 2.20
N GLU A 18 12.20 2.95 1.81
CA GLU A 18 11.91 1.80 2.68
C GLU A 18 13.20 1.18 3.24
N LEU A 19 14.20 0.97 2.38
CA LEU A 19 15.50 0.42 2.80
C LEU A 19 16.21 1.32 3.81
N VAL A 20 16.26 2.63 3.55
CA VAL A 20 16.90 3.59 4.47
C VAL A 20 16.12 3.69 5.78
N ALA A 21 14.79 3.72 5.73
CA ALA A 21 13.95 3.75 6.92
C ALA A 21 14.15 2.50 7.81
N GLU A 22 14.27 1.30 7.24
CA GLU A 22 14.57 0.10 8.02
C GLU A 22 16.01 0.11 8.59
N SER A 23 16.99 0.70 7.88
CA SER A 23 18.33 0.93 8.43
C SER A 23 18.29 1.84 9.67
N ILE A 24 17.55 2.95 9.58
CA ILE A 24 17.35 3.90 10.70
C ILE A 24 16.66 3.19 11.86
N ALA A 25 15.63 2.39 11.60
CA ALA A 25 14.93 1.62 12.63
C ALA A 25 15.85 0.66 13.41
N GLY A 26 16.90 0.14 12.77
CA GLY A 26 17.86 -0.77 13.37
C GLY A 26 18.97 -0.07 14.16
N GLN A 27 19.59 0.97 13.60
CA GLN A 27 20.82 1.57 14.16
C GLN A 27 20.82 3.09 14.29
N GLY A 28 19.91 3.81 13.63
CA GLY A 28 19.74 5.26 13.77
C GLY A 28 20.97 6.10 13.38
N ARG A 29 21.72 5.73 12.34
CA ARG A 29 22.94 6.46 11.94
C ARG A 29 22.61 7.81 11.29
N ASP A 30 23.43 8.83 11.54
CA ASP A 30 23.26 10.18 10.95
C ASP A 30 23.32 10.17 9.40
N THR A 31 24.20 9.36 8.82
CA THR A 31 24.28 9.19 7.35
C THR A 31 22.95 8.74 6.75
N ASP A 32 22.25 7.82 7.43
CA ASP A 32 20.96 7.31 6.96
C ASP A 32 19.88 8.41 6.99
N LEU A 33 19.92 9.32 7.98
CA LEU A 33 19.00 10.46 8.05
C LEU A 33 19.24 11.47 6.92
N HIS A 34 20.50 11.71 6.56
CA HIS A 34 20.84 12.54 5.41
C HIS A 34 20.34 11.91 4.10
N ASP A 35 20.61 10.63 3.89
CA ASP A 35 20.18 9.90 2.70
C ASP A 35 18.66 9.88 2.58
N LEU A 36 17.95 9.65 3.68
CA LEU A 36 16.49 9.73 3.73
C LEU A 36 16.01 11.11 3.28
N ARG A 37 16.60 12.19 3.79
CA ARG A 37 16.23 13.56 3.40
C ARG A 37 16.38 13.79 1.91
N VAL A 38 17.49 13.34 1.33
CA VAL A 38 17.77 13.48 -0.11
C VAL A 38 16.73 12.70 -0.93
N LEU A 39 16.40 11.46 -0.53
CA LEU A 39 15.39 10.66 -1.21
C LEU A 39 14.00 11.30 -1.15
N LEU A 40 13.59 11.83 0.00
CA LEU A 40 12.29 12.50 0.17
C LEU A 40 12.17 13.76 -0.69
N ILE A 41 13.21 14.59 -0.73
CA ILE A 41 13.25 15.78 -1.61
C ILE A 41 13.15 15.36 -3.08
N ASN A 42 13.89 14.32 -3.48
CA ASN A 42 13.83 13.82 -4.85
C ASN A 42 12.43 13.34 -5.23
N ILE A 43 11.76 12.57 -4.36
CA ILE A 43 10.39 12.11 -4.63
C ILE A 43 9.43 13.29 -4.74
N MET A 44 9.50 14.24 -3.80
CA MET A 44 8.66 15.44 -3.84
C MET A 44 8.86 16.28 -5.10
N SER A 45 10.05 16.28 -5.70
CA SER A 45 10.32 16.98 -6.95
C SER A 45 9.72 16.31 -8.20
N LEU A 46 9.32 15.04 -8.09
CA LEU A 46 8.73 14.25 -9.18
C LEU A 46 7.19 14.30 -9.18
N LEU A 47 6.58 14.80 -8.11
CA LEU A 47 5.14 14.79 -7.91
C LEU A 47 4.55 16.19 -8.03
N MET A 48 3.29 16.26 -8.44
CA MET A 48 2.48 17.46 -8.21
C MET A 48 2.30 17.68 -6.70
N ARG A 49 2.17 18.94 -6.29
CA ARG A 49 1.93 19.29 -4.89
C ARG A 49 0.66 18.61 -4.38
N ASP A 50 0.81 17.81 -3.33
CA ASP A 50 -0.27 17.16 -2.62
C ASP A 50 -0.04 17.30 -1.10
N PRO A 51 -0.97 17.91 -0.35
CA PRO A 51 -0.80 18.14 1.08
C PRO A 51 -0.76 16.84 1.89
N GLY A 52 -1.37 15.75 1.40
CA GLY A 52 -1.35 14.44 2.05
C GLY A 52 0.02 13.77 1.96
N VAL A 53 0.71 13.92 0.83
CA VAL A 53 2.10 13.47 0.63
C VAL A 53 3.07 14.37 1.38
N GLU A 54 2.91 15.69 1.31
CA GLU A 54 3.74 16.65 2.08
C GLU A 54 3.73 16.31 3.58
N ALA A 55 2.54 16.09 4.16
CA ALA A 55 2.40 15.68 5.55
C ALA A 55 3.02 14.29 5.83
N ALA A 56 2.89 13.33 4.93
CA ALA A 56 3.49 12.00 5.11
C ALA A 56 5.03 12.04 5.07
N VAL A 57 5.59 12.88 4.21
CA VAL A 57 7.04 13.13 4.12
C VAL A 57 7.56 13.78 5.39
N ASP A 58 6.87 14.81 5.89
CA ASP A 58 7.23 15.49 7.13
C ASP A 58 7.16 14.55 8.34
N ASP A 59 6.09 13.76 8.45
CA ASP A 59 5.90 12.75 9.52
C ASP A 59 7.03 11.71 9.49
N LEU A 60 7.38 11.21 8.30
CA LEU A 60 8.42 10.20 8.10
C LEU A 60 9.80 10.74 8.51
N TYR A 61 10.15 11.94 8.05
CA TYR A 61 11.42 12.57 8.39
C TYR A 61 11.49 12.90 9.90
N ALA A 62 10.41 13.40 10.49
CA ALA A 62 10.36 13.71 11.92
C ALA A 62 10.54 12.45 12.79
N ALA A 63 9.91 11.33 12.42
CA ALA A 63 10.05 10.06 13.13
C ALA A 63 11.48 9.50 13.00
N ALA A 64 12.08 9.56 11.81
CA ALA A 64 13.47 9.14 11.58
C ALA A 64 14.46 9.97 12.41
N LYS A 65 14.25 11.29 12.45
CA LYS A 65 15.08 12.22 13.24
C LYS A 65 14.99 11.96 14.75
N ALA A 66 13.85 11.49 15.25
CA ALA A 66 13.72 11.11 16.66
C ALA A 66 14.61 9.90 17.00
N ILE A 67 14.71 8.92 16.10
CA ILE A 67 15.56 7.74 16.28
C ILE A 67 17.04 8.09 16.17
N GLU A 68 17.42 8.91 15.20
CA GLU A 68 18.81 9.38 15.06
C GLU A 68 19.26 10.13 16.32
N ARG A 69 18.41 10.99 16.89
CA ARG A 69 18.70 11.67 18.16
C ARG A 69 18.92 10.72 19.32
N ASP A 70 18.13 9.66 19.43
CA ASP A 70 18.32 8.62 20.45
C ASP A 70 19.68 7.92 20.23
N ALA A 71 20.00 7.57 18.98
CA ALA A 71 21.26 6.92 18.64
C ALA A 71 22.48 7.82 18.89
N ALA A 72 22.38 9.13 18.63
CA ALA A 72 23.44 10.10 18.86
C ALA A 72 23.86 10.23 20.33
N ILE A 73 22.94 9.94 21.27
CA ILE A 73 23.22 9.88 22.71
C ILE A 73 23.54 8.44 23.19
N GLY A 74 23.76 7.51 22.27
CA GLY A 74 24.11 6.10 22.56
C GLY A 74 22.93 5.26 23.04
N VAL A 75 21.69 5.73 22.84
CA VAL A 75 20.48 5.00 23.22
C VAL A 75 19.99 4.19 22.02
N HIS A 76 19.75 2.89 22.24
CA HIS A 76 19.14 2.06 21.20
C HIS A 76 17.75 2.60 20.82
N PRO A 77 17.33 2.48 19.54
CA PRO A 77 16.02 2.94 19.09
C PRO A 77 14.89 2.45 19.99
N VAL A 78 14.15 3.39 20.59
CA VAL A 78 13.05 3.06 21.50
C VAL A 78 11.90 2.45 20.70
N PRO A 79 11.24 1.35 21.15
CA PRO A 79 10.19 0.67 20.40
C PRO A 79 9.04 1.59 19.94
N ARG A 80 8.72 2.61 20.73
CA ARG A 80 7.72 3.63 20.36
C ARG A 80 8.14 4.42 19.12
N ASN A 81 9.37 4.88 19.06
CA ASN A 81 9.89 5.69 17.96
C ASN A 81 9.99 4.85 16.67
N VAL A 82 10.43 3.59 16.80
CA VAL A 82 10.42 2.61 15.69
C VAL A 82 9.00 2.39 15.16
N ARG A 83 8.00 2.24 16.03
CA ARG A 83 6.60 2.10 15.61
C ARG A 83 6.09 3.35 14.89
N CYS A 84 6.42 4.54 15.39
CA CYS A 84 6.08 5.81 14.74
C CYS A 84 6.70 5.89 13.34
N LEU A 85 7.99 5.54 13.20
CA LEU A 85 8.68 5.52 11.91
C LEU A 85 7.99 4.59 10.92
N ARG A 86 7.70 3.35 11.33
CA ARG A 86 7.02 2.37 10.47
C ARG A 86 5.63 2.81 10.05
N THR A 87 4.86 3.40 10.97
CA THR A 87 3.52 3.93 10.65
C THR A 87 3.60 5.09 9.64
N ALA A 88 4.57 5.98 9.80
CA ALA A 88 4.80 7.07 8.85
C ALA A 88 5.26 6.53 7.48
N LEU A 89 6.14 5.53 7.46
CA LEU A 89 6.58 4.84 6.25
C LEU A 89 5.41 4.19 5.50
N THR A 90 4.53 3.47 6.20
CA THR A 90 3.33 2.89 5.59
C THR A 90 2.46 3.95 4.91
N ARG A 91 2.17 5.06 5.61
CA ARG A 91 1.37 6.16 5.04
C ARG A 91 2.03 6.79 3.82
N PHE A 92 3.36 6.94 3.86
CA PHE A 92 4.14 7.42 2.74
C PHE A 92 4.05 6.47 1.53
N SER A 93 4.32 5.17 1.74
CA SER A 93 4.29 4.13 0.70
C SER A 93 2.88 3.90 0.13
N GLU A 94 1.82 4.20 0.86
CA GLU A 94 0.43 4.15 0.37
C GLU A 94 0.07 5.38 -0.48
N ARG A 95 0.49 6.59 -0.05
CA ARG A 95 0.08 7.85 -0.69
C ARG A 95 0.86 8.20 -1.95
N VAL A 96 2.17 7.96 -1.97
CA VAL A 96 3.01 8.34 -3.11
C VAL A 96 2.55 7.64 -4.41
N PRO A 97 2.29 6.31 -4.43
CA PRO A 97 1.75 5.65 -5.62
C PRO A 97 0.39 6.19 -6.04
N MET A 98 -0.47 6.57 -5.10
CA MET A 98 -1.80 7.12 -5.39
C MET A 98 -1.68 8.46 -6.13
N VAL A 99 -0.87 9.39 -5.61
CA VAL A 99 -0.67 10.71 -6.24
C VAL A 99 0.11 10.62 -7.54
N ALA A 100 1.01 9.63 -7.67
CA ALA A 100 1.74 9.36 -8.91
C ALA A 100 0.88 8.67 -10.00
N GLY A 101 -0.40 8.35 -9.73
CA GLY A 101 -1.27 7.64 -10.66
C GLY A 101 -0.92 6.15 -10.85
N LEU A 102 -0.20 5.56 -9.90
CA LEU A 102 0.29 4.17 -9.91
C LEU A 102 -0.54 3.22 -9.05
N SER A 103 -1.52 3.72 -8.30
CA SER A 103 -2.50 2.85 -7.64
C SER A 103 -3.54 2.38 -8.66
N GLU A 104 -4.02 1.14 -8.49
CA GLU A 104 -5.21 0.67 -9.21
C GLU A 104 -6.34 1.70 -9.07
N PRO A 105 -7.08 2.00 -10.15
CA PRO A 105 -8.23 2.91 -10.07
C PRO A 105 -9.18 2.42 -8.98
N ASP A 106 -9.75 3.36 -8.22
CA ASP A 106 -10.57 3.08 -7.03
C ASP A 106 -11.75 2.12 -7.34
N ASP A 107 -12.20 2.11 -8.59
CA ASP A 107 -13.18 1.17 -9.14
C ASP A 107 -12.74 -0.30 -8.99
N ALA A 108 -11.48 -0.63 -9.27
CA ALA A 108 -10.97 -2.01 -9.14
C ALA A 108 -10.97 -2.51 -7.68
N ARG A 109 -10.80 -1.60 -6.70
CA ARG A 109 -10.89 -1.93 -5.28
C ARG A 109 -12.34 -2.09 -4.83
N ARG A 110 -13.24 -1.27 -5.35
CA ARG A 110 -14.68 -1.25 -5.00
C ARG A 110 -15.40 -2.56 -5.36
N PHE A 111 -14.92 -3.29 -6.37
CA PHE A 111 -15.56 -4.53 -6.85
C PHE A 111 -14.91 -5.82 -6.35
N ARG A 112 -13.83 -5.75 -5.57
CA ARG A 112 -13.05 -6.92 -5.13
C ARG A 112 -13.82 -7.90 -4.22
N GLY A 113 -15.02 -7.53 -3.74
CA GLY A 113 -15.97 -8.44 -3.08
C GLY A 113 -17.28 -8.67 -3.84
N LEU A 114 -17.54 -7.87 -4.88
CA LEU A 114 -18.77 -7.95 -5.67
C LEU A 114 -18.72 -9.15 -6.64
N GLU A 115 -17.56 -9.45 -7.20
CA GLU A 115 -17.37 -10.62 -8.08
C GLU A 115 -17.65 -11.94 -7.35
N ALA A 116 -17.15 -12.08 -6.11
CA ALA A 116 -17.43 -13.24 -5.27
C ALA A 116 -18.92 -13.33 -4.90
N ALA A 117 -19.55 -12.21 -4.56
CA ALA A 117 -20.98 -12.18 -4.27
C ALA A 117 -21.84 -12.55 -5.49
N TYR A 118 -21.44 -12.10 -6.69
CA TYR A 118 -22.12 -12.42 -7.94
C TYR A 118 -21.97 -13.90 -8.35
N ALA A 119 -20.78 -14.48 -8.16
CA ALA A 119 -20.54 -15.91 -8.40
C ALA A 119 -21.44 -16.80 -7.53
N VAL A 120 -21.55 -16.49 -6.23
CA VAL A 120 -22.45 -17.20 -5.30
C VAL A 120 -23.92 -17.08 -5.72
N GLN A 121 -24.31 -15.90 -6.22
CA GLN A 121 -25.68 -15.67 -6.68
C GLN A 121 -26.01 -16.52 -7.92
N LEU A 122 -25.08 -16.63 -8.86
CA LEU A 122 -25.22 -17.45 -10.07
C LEU A 122 -25.35 -18.94 -9.73
N GLU A 123 -24.52 -19.44 -8.82
CA GLU A 123 -24.58 -20.83 -8.35
C GLU A 123 -25.94 -21.16 -7.73
N ARG A 124 -26.46 -20.29 -6.84
CA ARG A 124 -27.80 -20.46 -6.25
C ARG A 124 -28.93 -20.46 -7.28
N THR A 125 -28.84 -19.58 -8.29
CA THR A 125 -29.86 -19.56 -9.35
C THR A 125 -29.78 -20.79 -10.23
N ALA A 126 -28.58 -21.32 -10.49
CA ALA A 126 -28.39 -22.54 -11.28
C ALA A 126 -28.92 -23.78 -10.53
N GLU A 127 -28.68 -23.87 -9.22
CA GLU A 127 -29.23 -24.91 -8.35
C GLU A 127 -30.77 -24.85 -8.30
N ALA A 128 -31.34 -23.65 -8.11
CA ALA A 128 -32.80 -23.47 -8.09
C ALA A 128 -33.46 -23.83 -9.43
N THR A 129 -32.82 -23.53 -10.57
CA THR A 129 -33.32 -23.95 -11.89
C THR A 129 -33.21 -25.46 -12.09
N ALA A 130 -32.13 -26.09 -11.60
CA ALA A 130 -31.95 -27.53 -11.71
C ALA A 130 -32.96 -28.31 -10.83
N GLU A 131 -33.31 -27.80 -9.66
CA GLU A 131 -34.35 -28.40 -8.81
C GLU A 131 -35.75 -28.32 -9.44
N ALA A 132 -36.09 -27.17 -10.05
CA ALA A 132 -37.35 -26.98 -10.75
C ALA A 132 -37.52 -27.93 -11.95
N ASP A 133 -36.45 -28.13 -12.73
CA ASP A 133 -36.46 -29.05 -13.89
C ASP A 133 -36.63 -30.52 -13.47
N VAL A 134 -36.13 -30.90 -12.28
CA VAL A 134 -36.26 -32.25 -11.73
C VAL A 134 -37.67 -32.52 -11.19
N GLU A 135 -38.28 -31.51 -10.55
CA GLU A 135 -39.66 -31.59 -10.05
C GLU A 135 -40.67 -31.72 -11.21
N GLU A 136 -40.49 -30.92 -12.27
CA GLU A 136 -41.34 -30.98 -13.49
C GLU A 136 -41.22 -32.34 -14.22
N ALA A 137 -40.01 -32.92 -14.26
CA ALA A 137 -39.78 -34.24 -14.85
C ALA A 137 -40.32 -35.41 -14.01
N ALA A 138 -40.47 -35.23 -12.69
CA ALA A 138 -41.05 -36.22 -11.79
C ALA A 138 -42.58 -36.24 -11.87
N ASP A 139 -43.22 -35.07 -11.91
CA ASP A 139 -44.67 -34.94 -12.07
C ASP A 139 -45.15 -35.48 -13.43
N ALA A 140 -44.39 -35.25 -14.50
CA ALA A 140 -44.69 -35.78 -15.82
C ALA A 140 -44.67 -37.33 -15.89
N ARG A 141 -43.93 -38.01 -14.99
CA ARG A 141 -43.88 -39.48 -14.93
C ARG A 141 -44.95 -40.09 -14.02
N SER A 142 -45.53 -39.31 -13.10
CA SER A 142 -46.63 -39.78 -12.24
C SER A 142 -48.01 -39.66 -12.91
N ALA A 143 -48.10 -38.97 -14.05
CA ALA A 143 -49.33 -38.73 -14.80
C ALA A 143 -49.52 -39.64 -16.03
N ALA A 144 -48.63 -40.61 -16.25
CA ALA A 144 -48.68 -41.61 -17.33
C ALA A 144 -48.93 -43.02 -16.77
#